data_AF-A0A8T4XIL8-F1
#
_entry.id   AF-A0A8T4XIL8-F1
#
_cell.length_a   1.000
_cell.length_b   1.000
_cell.length_c   1.000
_cell.angle_alpha   90.00
_cell.angle_beta   90.00
_cell.angle_gamma   90.00
#
_symmetry.space_group_name_H-M   'P 1'
#
loop_
_entity.id
_entity.type
_entity.pdbx_description
1 polymer ?
#
loop_
_entity_poly.entity_id
_entity_poly.type
_entity_poly.pdbx_seq_one_letter_code
_entity_poly.pdbx_strand_id
1 'polypeptide(L)'
;MGSEDVKFRMLKVLNEMLEVYARLLELIINIEEEEKRPIEEVIKETFSIESLSALALKLPPEVLGKLFAFILRVSSLFTIYRDPLKLSLEDKKKCLRDLKEAMGMFKDLLDSLERFRTR
;
A
#
# COMPACT_ATOMS: atom_id res chain seq x y z
N MET A 1 -3.45 -22.74 -28.36
CA MET A 1 -2.71 -21.56 -27.87
C MET A 1 -1.28 -21.99 -27.58
N GLY A 2 -0.31 -21.49 -28.35
CA GLY A 2 1.08 -21.98 -28.34
C GLY A 2 1.96 -21.37 -27.23
N SER A 3 3.09 -22.02 -26.96
CA SER A 3 4.11 -21.60 -25.97
C SER A 3 4.61 -20.16 -26.17
N GLU A 4 4.65 -19.68 -27.42
CA GLU A 4 5.09 -18.31 -27.75
C GLU A 4 4.13 -17.22 -27.24
N ASP A 5 2.82 -17.46 -27.29
CA ASP A 5 1.81 -16.54 -26.77
C ASP A 5 1.91 -16.38 -25.25
N VAL A 6 2.26 -17.46 -24.53
CA VAL A 6 2.51 -17.42 -23.09
C VAL A 6 3.76 -16.59 -22.79
N LYS A 7 4.86 -16.79 -23.55
CA LYS A 7 6.09 -16.00 -23.39
C LYS A 7 5.84 -14.51 -23.62
N PHE A 8 5.08 -14.15 -24.66
CA PHE A 8 4.74 -12.76 -24.94
C PHE A 8 3.89 -12.13 -23.83
N ARG A 9 2.92 -12.86 -23.29
CA ARG A 9 2.15 -12.40 -22.11
C ARG A 9 3.02 -12.20 -20.88
N MET A 10 4.01 -13.05 -20.65
CA MET A 10 4.95 -12.86 -19.55
C MET A 10 5.80 -11.60 -19.71
N LEU A 11 6.22 -11.26 -20.93
CA LEU A 11 6.93 -9.99 -21.17
C LEU A 11 6.06 -8.77 -20.85
N LYS A 12 4.76 -8.82 -21.16
CA LYS A 12 3.82 -7.75 -20.76
C LYS A 12 3.70 -7.62 -19.25
N VAL A 13 3.57 -8.73 -18.53
CA VAL A 13 3.54 -8.72 -17.06
C VAL A 13 4.81 -8.10 -16.48
N LEU A 14 5.99 -8.45 -17.02
CA LEU A 14 7.25 -7.85 -16.59
C LEU A 14 7.29 -6.33 -16.85
N ASN A 15 6.79 -5.88 -18.01
CA ASN A 15 6.70 -4.46 -18.31
C ASN A 15 5.76 -3.73 -17.33
N GLU A 16 4.59 -4.28 -17.04
CA GLU A 16 3.66 -3.71 -16.05
C GLU A 16 4.30 -3.63 -14.65
N MET A 17 5.07 -4.64 -14.24
CA MET A 17 5.81 -4.60 -12.98
C MET A 17 6.82 -3.44 -12.97
N LEU A 18 7.60 -3.27 -14.04
CA LEU A 18 8.57 -2.17 -14.16
C LEU A 18 7.88 -0.80 -14.07
N GLU A 19 6.73 -0.62 -14.73
CA GLU A 19 5.95 0.63 -14.67
C GLU A 19 5.40 0.92 -13.27
N VAL A 20 4.99 -0.10 -12.52
CA VAL A 20 4.57 0.07 -11.11
C VAL A 20 5.75 0.46 -10.24
N TYR A 21 6.91 -0.19 -10.40
CA TYR A 21 8.12 0.14 -9.64
C TYR A 21 8.62 1.55 -9.94
N ALA A 22 8.62 1.97 -11.20
CA ALA A 22 9.05 3.31 -11.61
C ALA A 22 8.17 4.39 -10.96
N ARG A 23 6.84 4.23 -11.01
CA ARG A 23 5.90 5.16 -10.37
C ARG A 23 6.04 5.21 -8.86
N LEU A 24 6.25 4.06 -8.21
CA LEU A 24 6.50 4.03 -6.77
C LEU A 24 7.78 4.78 -6.40
N LEU A 25 8.86 4.56 -7.17
CA LEU A 25 10.14 5.22 -6.91
C LEU A 25 10.06 6.73 -7.13
N GLU A 26 9.34 7.18 -8.17
CA GLU A 26 9.09 8.60 -8.41
C GLU A 26 8.35 9.26 -7.22
N LEU A 27 7.31 8.60 -6.68
CA LEU A 27 6.61 9.09 -5.49
C LEU A 27 7.52 9.17 -4.26
N ILE A 28 8.38 8.16 -4.06
CA ILE A 28 9.36 8.15 -2.98
C ILE A 28 10.34 9.31 -3.12
N ILE A 29 10.91 9.50 -4.32
CA ILE A 29 11.85 10.58 -4.62
C ILE A 29 11.20 11.93 -4.32
N ASN A 30 9.97 12.17 -4.78
CA ASN A 30 9.27 13.43 -4.53
C ASN A 30 9.13 13.72 -3.02
N ILE A 31 8.77 12.71 -2.21
CA ILE A 31 8.66 12.87 -0.76
C ILE A 31 10.03 13.15 -0.14
N GLU A 32 11.07 12.41 -0.52
CA GLU A 32 12.43 12.64 -0.01
C GLU A 32 12.98 14.02 -0.41
N GLU A 33 12.64 14.51 -1.60
CA GLU A 33 12.97 15.85 -2.05
C GLU A 33 12.23 16.94 -1.26
N GLU A 34 10.97 16.71 -0.89
CA GLU A 34 10.17 17.63 -0.06
C GLU A 34 10.67 17.64 1.40
N GLU A 35 10.90 16.46 1.97
CA GLU A 35 11.26 16.26 3.38
C GLU A 35 12.77 16.39 3.65
N LYS A 36 13.61 16.41 2.59
CA LYS A 36 15.09 16.49 2.65
C LYS A 36 15.74 15.39 3.51
N ARG A 37 15.12 14.21 3.56
CA ARG A 37 15.59 13.05 4.33
C ARG A 37 15.07 11.75 3.73
N PRO A 38 15.66 10.59 4.07
CA PRO A 38 15.24 9.30 3.53
C PRO A 38 13.78 8.95 3.89
N ILE A 39 13.08 8.29 2.97
CA ILE A 39 11.68 7.85 3.13
C ILE A 39 11.51 6.92 4.34
N GLU A 40 12.55 6.16 4.67
CA GLU A 40 12.56 5.29 5.85
C GLU A 40 12.38 6.10 7.14
N GLU A 41 13.00 7.28 7.24
CA GLU A 41 12.85 8.16 8.40
C GLU A 41 11.47 8.79 8.45
N VAL A 42 10.95 9.22 7.30
CA VAL A 42 9.59 9.79 7.18
C VAL A 42 8.54 8.75 7.59
N ILE A 43 8.66 7.51 7.13
CA ILE A 43 7.78 6.40 7.51
C ILE A 43 7.88 6.13 9.01
N LYS A 44 9.10 6.03 9.56
CA LYS A 44 9.31 5.80 10.99
C LYS A 44 8.68 6.89 11.86
N GLU A 45 8.82 8.16 11.48
CA GLU A 45 8.19 9.26 12.20
C GLU A 45 6.66 9.21 12.05
N THR A 46 6.15 8.99 10.83
CA THR A 46 4.70 8.93 10.55
C THR A 46 4.00 7.88 11.41
N PHE A 47 4.65 6.74 11.60
CA PHE A 47 4.13 5.62 12.40
C PHE A 47 4.72 5.55 13.82
N SER A 48 5.39 6.61 14.29
CA SER A 48 5.83 6.70 15.69
C SER A 48 4.62 6.79 16.63
N ILE A 49 4.80 6.37 17.88
CA ILE A 49 3.74 6.43 18.89
C ILE A 49 3.31 7.87 19.11
N GLU A 50 4.26 8.80 19.09
CA GLU A 50 4.05 10.23 19.26
C GLU A 50 3.18 10.80 18.14
N SER A 51 3.51 10.53 16.87
CA SER A 51 2.74 10.98 15.71
C SER A 51 1.36 10.36 15.67
N LEU A 52 1.24 9.05 15.93
CA LEU A 52 -0.05 8.37 15.99
C LEU A 52 -0.91 8.87 17.15
N SER A 53 -0.32 9.20 18.30
CA SER A 53 -1.03 9.79 19.44
C SER A 53 -1.50 11.22 19.13
N ALA A 54 -0.66 12.02 18.47
CA ALA A 54 -1.04 13.35 18.01
C ALA A 54 -2.18 13.31 16.97
N LEU A 55 -2.17 12.32 16.07
CA LEU A 55 -3.26 12.05 15.15
C LEU A 55 -4.53 11.60 15.89
N ALA A 56 -4.42 10.73 16.89
CA ALA A 56 -5.55 10.25 17.68
C ALA A 56 -6.28 11.38 18.43
N LEU A 57 -5.56 12.44 18.83
CA LEU A 57 -6.16 13.63 19.45
C LEU A 57 -6.95 14.52 18.47
N LYS A 58 -6.63 14.44 17.17
CA LYS A 58 -7.22 15.29 16.13
C LYS A 58 -8.29 14.58 15.32
N LEU A 59 -8.15 13.27 15.14
CA LEU A 59 -9.04 12.48 14.30
C LEU A 59 -10.30 12.05 15.07
N PRO A 60 -11.47 12.05 14.42
CA PRO A 60 -12.65 11.41 14.98
C PRO A 60 -12.36 9.93 15.29
N PRO A 61 -12.91 9.36 16.39
CA PRO A 61 -12.68 7.97 16.77
C PRO A 61 -12.96 6.97 15.64
N GLU A 62 -13.95 7.25 14.79
CA GLU A 62 -14.26 6.42 13.61
C GLU A 62 -13.11 6.40 12.58
N VAL A 63 -12.49 7.55 12.30
CA VAL A 63 -11.38 7.65 11.35
C VAL A 63 -10.13 6.99 11.92
N LEU A 64 -9.89 7.17 13.22
CA LEU A 64 -8.80 6.51 13.93
C LEU A 64 -8.96 4.98 13.90
N GLY A 65 -10.18 4.48 14.12
CA GLY A 65 -10.49 3.05 14.01
C GLY A 65 -10.21 2.49 12.62
N LYS A 66 -10.57 3.23 11.56
CA LYS A 66 -10.24 2.86 10.17
C LYS A 66 -8.73 2.80 9.91
N LEU A 67 -7.98 3.76 10.44
CA LEU A 67 -6.51 3.79 10.32
C LEU A 67 -5.87 2.56 10.96
N PHE A 68 -6.22 2.23 12.20
CA PHE A 68 -5.67 1.04 12.88
C PHE A 68 -6.09 -0.26 12.19
N ALA A 69 -7.35 -0.38 11.76
CA ALA A 69 -7.82 -1.54 11.02
C ALA A 69 -7.02 -1.75 9.72
N PHE A 70 -6.74 -0.65 8.99
CA PHE A 70 -5.92 -0.70 7.79
C PHE A 70 -4.47 -1.12 8.08
N ILE A 71 -3.81 -0.54 9.08
CA ILE A 71 -2.44 -0.88 9.46
C ILE A 71 -2.32 -2.38 9.79
N LEU A 72 -3.24 -2.91 10.60
CA LEU A 72 -3.27 -4.32 10.98
C LEU A 72 -3.48 -5.23 9.76
N ARG A 73 -4.42 -4.85 8.87
CA ARG A 73 -4.69 -5.61 7.65
C ARG A 73 -3.46 -5.67 6.75
N VAL A 74 -2.84 -4.53 6.46
CA VAL A 74 -1.65 -4.47 5.59
C VAL A 74 -0.48 -5.24 6.19
N SER A 75 -0.23 -5.11 7.49
CA SER A 75 0.83 -5.85 8.20
C SER A 75 0.67 -7.37 8.06
N SER A 76 -0.57 -7.86 8.17
CA SER A 76 -0.86 -9.29 7.96
C SER A 76 -0.58 -9.73 6.51
N LEU A 77 -0.89 -8.90 5.52
CA LEU A 77 -0.71 -9.22 4.11
C LEU A 77 0.75 -9.28 3.70
N PHE A 78 1.57 -8.35 4.18
CA PHE A 78 3.02 -8.38 3.92
C PHE A 78 3.70 -9.61 4.51
N THR A 79 3.19 -10.10 5.65
CA THR A 79 3.70 -11.33 6.28
C THR A 79 3.34 -12.58 5.47
N ILE A 80 2.13 -12.62 4.90
CA ILE A 80 1.61 -13.79 4.18
C ILE A 80 2.11 -13.85 2.72
N TYR A 81 2.28 -12.69 2.05
CA TYR A 81 2.43 -12.62 0.60
C TYR A 81 3.72 -11.92 0.14
N ARG A 82 4.86 -12.26 0.76
CA ARG A 82 6.16 -11.63 0.48
C ARG A 82 6.65 -11.80 -0.98
N ASP A 83 6.31 -12.91 -1.63
CA ASP A 83 6.70 -13.19 -3.02
C ASP A 83 5.52 -13.75 -3.82
N PRO A 84 4.67 -12.89 -4.40
CA PRO A 84 3.47 -13.31 -5.14
C PRO A 84 3.77 -14.21 -6.33
N LEU A 85 4.97 -14.17 -6.91
CA LEU A 85 5.33 -14.98 -8.08
C LEU A 85 5.49 -16.46 -7.72
N LYS A 86 5.95 -16.76 -6.49
CA LYS A 86 6.15 -18.12 -5.97
C LYS A 86 4.89 -18.77 -5.40
N LEU A 87 3.81 -18.02 -5.24
CA LEU A 87 2.55 -18.54 -4.73
C LEU A 87 1.90 -19.56 -5.70
N SER A 88 1.19 -20.52 -5.12
CA SER A 88 0.29 -21.40 -5.87
C SER A 88 -0.80 -20.57 -6.57
N LEU A 89 -1.46 -21.14 -7.58
CA LEU A 89 -2.55 -20.42 -8.28
C LEU A 89 -3.68 -20.01 -7.33
N GLU A 90 -4.05 -20.89 -6.38
CA GLU A 90 -5.09 -20.60 -5.40
C GLU A 90 -4.67 -19.51 -4.41
N ASP A 91 -3.41 -19.54 -3.97
CA ASP A 91 -2.87 -18.50 -3.09
C ASP A 91 -2.74 -17.15 -3.82
N LYS A 92 -2.41 -17.14 -5.12
CA LYS A 92 -2.44 -15.92 -5.95
C LYS A 92 -3.84 -15.32 -6.03
N LYS A 93 -4.87 -16.15 -6.24
CA LYS A 93 -6.28 -15.69 -6.25
C LYS A 93 -6.70 -15.13 -4.90
N LYS A 94 -6.29 -15.77 -3.81
CA LYS A 94 -6.56 -15.31 -2.45
C LYS A 94 -5.86 -13.98 -2.16
N CYS A 95 -4.56 -13.89 -2.44
CA CYS A 95 -3.76 -12.67 -2.34
C CYS A 95 -4.40 -11.52 -3.12
N LEU A 96 -4.85 -11.75 -4.35
CA LEU A 96 -5.54 -10.74 -5.15
C LEU A 96 -6.82 -10.21 -4.48
N ARG A 97 -7.65 -11.09 -3.90
CA ARG A 97 -8.87 -10.67 -3.19
C ARG A 97 -8.53 -9.85 -1.95
N ASP A 98 -7.57 -10.33 -1.17
CA ASP A 98 -7.11 -9.69 0.05
C ASP A 98 -6.50 -8.30 -0.21
N LEU A 99 -5.70 -8.16 -1.28
CA LEU A 99 -5.17 -6.86 -1.71
C LEU A 99 -6.27 -5.90 -2.13
N LYS A 100 -7.27 -6.37 -2.90
CA LYS A 100 -8.41 -5.53 -3.31
C LYS A 100 -9.22 -5.04 -2.11
N GLU A 101 -9.42 -5.89 -1.12
CA GLU A 101 -10.08 -5.51 0.14
C GLU A 101 -9.27 -4.44 0.87
N ALA A 102 -7.97 -4.65 1.06
CA ALA A 102 -7.09 -3.67 1.72
C ALA A 102 -7.06 -2.33 0.97
N MET A 103 -7.06 -2.34 -0.37
CA MET A 103 -7.18 -1.13 -1.19
C MET A 103 -8.50 -0.40 -0.95
N GLY A 104 -9.62 -1.14 -0.83
CA GLY A 104 -10.93 -0.56 -0.49
C GLY A 104 -10.90 0.11 0.88
N MET A 105 -10.36 -0.57 1.89
CA MET A 105 -10.19 -0.01 3.24
C MET A 105 -9.33 1.26 3.23
N PHE A 106 -8.25 1.27 2.43
CA PHE A 106 -7.38 2.43 2.31
C PHE A 106 -8.09 3.62 1.66
N LYS A 107 -8.85 3.38 0.59
CA LYS A 107 -9.63 4.41 -0.08
C LYS A 107 -10.65 5.04 0.87
N ASP A 108 -11.41 4.22 1.60
CA ASP A 108 -12.38 4.70 2.58
C ASP A 108 -11.74 5.53 3.70
N LEU A 109 -10.51 5.17 4.11
CA LEU A 109 -9.71 5.93 5.05
C LEU A 109 -9.27 7.29 4.46
N LEU A 110 -8.71 7.32 3.25
CA LEU A 110 -8.31 8.55 2.56
C LEU A 110 -9.49 9.51 2.38
N ASP A 111 -10.62 9.01 1.89
CA ASP A 111 -11.85 9.79 1.72
C ASP A 111 -12.36 10.35 3.07
N SER A 112 -12.11 9.64 4.17
CA SER A 112 -12.46 10.11 5.52
C SER A 112 -11.49 11.19 6.01
N LEU A 113 -10.19 11.06 5.73
CA LEU A 113 -9.16 12.04 6.06
C LEU A 113 -9.31 13.34 5.26
N GLU A 114 -9.62 13.26 3.97
CA GLU A 114 -9.85 14.44 3.11
C GLU A 114 -11.07 15.25 3.56
N ARG A 115 -12.18 14.57 3.90
CA ARG A 115 -13.37 15.20 4.47
C ARG A 115 -13.11 15.87 5.82
N PHE A 116 -12.12 15.39 6.57
CA PHE A 116 -11.69 16.04 7.81
C PHE A 116 -10.80 17.25 7.53
N ARG A 117 -9.83 17.14 6.61
CA ARG A 117 -8.90 18.23 6.26
C ARG A 117 -9.61 19.46 5.64
N THR A 118 -10.77 19.27 5.02
CA THR A 118 -11.56 20.33 4.35
C THR A 118 -12.60 21.00 5.26
N ARG A 119 -12.69 20.59 6.53
CA ARG A 119 -13.52 21.23 7.57
C ARG A 119 -12.70 22.16 8.44
#